data_AF-A0A0Q8MYK0-F1
#
_entry.id   AF-A0A0Q8MYK0-F1
#
_cell.length_a   1.000
_cell.length_b   1.000
_cell.length_c   1.000
_cell.angle_alpha   90.00
_cell.angle_beta   90.00
_cell.angle_gamma   90.00
#
_symmetry.space_group_name_H-M   'P 1'
#
loop_
_entity.id
_entity.type
_entity.pdbx_description
1 polymer ?
#
loop_
_entity_poly.entity_id
_entity_poly.type
_entity_poly.pdbx_seq_one_letter_code
_entity_poly.pdbx_strand_id
1 'polypeptide(L)'
;MLTCRETPASAALLAILDVRRERGEPPPHSNQFYPALVEALRAERQSVGWQLHRRILYVDDAYVTPFQCLASARAPKCLWGAVPVYRGGVLADAYLALGAAPIARDQHWTAFFEWIDARAKRSATATLTATERGLLLEAYRRISGPPEGLSDTAKWLLSDRGTVHSLTELREDRFLENDFPELAEALKAAAARWRSRRAPRQREASIACCACTPSAMSAARVG
;
A
#
# COMPACT_ATOMS: atom_id res chain seq x y z
N MET A 1 -17.61 -47.43 34.06
CA MET A 1 -17.07 -47.48 32.68
C MET A 1 -17.02 -46.06 32.15
N LEU A 2 -15.83 -45.46 32.07
CA LEU A 2 -15.64 -44.15 31.44
C LEU A 2 -15.44 -44.40 29.94
N THR A 3 -16.49 -44.20 29.14
CA THR A 3 -16.33 -44.09 27.69
C THR A 3 -15.62 -42.77 27.41
N CYS A 4 -14.29 -42.79 27.32
CA CYS A 4 -13.56 -41.69 26.71
C CYS A 4 -14.10 -41.55 25.29
N ARG A 5 -14.69 -40.40 24.95
CA ARG A 5 -14.92 -40.05 23.55
C ARG A 5 -13.56 -40.12 22.85
N GLU A 6 -13.46 -40.97 21.83
CA GLU A 6 -12.22 -41.21 21.08
C GLU A 6 -11.69 -39.93 20.40
N THR A 7 -12.55 -38.92 20.22
CA THR A 7 -12.19 -37.61 19.69
C THR A 7 -12.76 -36.47 20.55
N PRO A 8 -11.97 -35.43 20.86
CA PRO A 8 -12.43 -34.27 21.61
C PRO A 8 -13.53 -33.53 20.84
N ALA A 9 -14.51 -32.98 21.57
CA ALA A 9 -15.57 -32.17 20.97
C ALA A 9 -15.02 -30.85 20.41
N SER A 10 -15.66 -30.31 19.37
CA SER A 10 -15.21 -29.08 18.71
C SER A 10 -15.15 -27.90 19.69
N ALA A 11 -16.12 -27.79 20.60
CA ALA A 11 -16.16 -26.76 21.63
C ALA A 11 -14.93 -26.78 22.56
N ALA A 12 -14.44 -27.97 22.92
CA ALA A 12 -13.25 -28.11 23.77
C ALA A 12 -11.99 -27.67 23.03
N LEU A 13 -11.84 -28.06 21.76
CA LEU A 13 -10.73 -27.63 20.90
C LEU A 13 -10.75 -26.12 20.69
N LEU A 14 -11.92 -25.53 20.44
CA LEU A 14 -12.05 -24.08 20.28
C LEU A 14 -11.70 -23.32 21.57
N ALA A 15 -12.08 -23.84 22.74
CA ALA A 15 -11.69 -23.25 24.01
C ALA A 15 -10.16 -23.26 24.22
N ILE A 16 -9.48 -24.34 23.79
CA ILE A 16 -8.01 -24.39 23.78
C ILE A 16 -7.44 -23.29 22.88
N LEU A 17 -8.00 -23.10 21.67
CA LEU A 17 -7.56 -22.02 20.77
C LEU A 17 -7.79 -20.64 21.37
N ASP A 18 -8.90 -20.40 22.06
CA ASP A 18 -9.15 -19.11 22.70
C ASP A 18 -8.09 -18.78 23.76
N VAL A 19 -7.77 -19.73 24.66
CA VAL A 19 -6.72 -19.58 25.68
C VAL A 19 -5.35 -19.35 25.04
N ARG A 20 -5.01 -20.11 24.00
CA ARG A 20 -3.73 -19.96 23.29
C ARG A 20 -3.64 -18.63 22.55
N ARG A 21 -4.73 -18.17 21.95
CA ARG A 21 -4.81 -16.86 21.30
C ARG A 21 -4.59 -15.72 22.27
N GLU A 22 -5.20 -15.77 23.46
CA GLU A 22 -4.98 -14.76 24.50
C GLU A 22 -3.51 -14.68 24.95
N ARG A 23 -2.79 -15.79 24.86
CA ARG A 23 -1.35 -15.88 25.19
C ARG A 23 -0.43 -15.62 24.00
N GLY A 24 -0.96 -15.50 22.78
CA GLY A 24 -0.16 -15.39 21.56
C GLY A 24 0.61 -16.67 21.19
N GLU A 25 0.24 -17.81 21.77
CA GLU A 25 0.96 -19.07 21.63
C GLU A 25 0.35 -19.97 20.54
N PRO A 26 1.15 -20.79 19.85
CA PRO A 26 0.62 -21.78 18.92
C PRO A 26 -0.24 -22.84 19.64
N PRO A 27 -1.23 -23.44 18.96
CA PRO A 27 -1.88 -24.63 19.46
C PRO A 27 -0.89 -25.80 19.56
N PRO A 28 -1.05 -26.68 20.56
CA PRO A 28 -0.17 -27.84 20.72
C PRO A 28 -0.25 -28.73 19.47
N HIS A 29 0.90 -29.12 18.92
CA HIS A 29 1.00 -29.98 17.74
C HIS A 29 0.04 -29.57 16.61
N SER A 30 0.19 -28.36 16.07
CA SER A 30 -0.75 -27.77 15.11
C SER A 30 -1.13 -28.69 13.94
N ASN A 31 -0.18 -29.49 13.44
CA ASN A 31 -0.38 -30.48 12.37
C ASN A 31 -1.36 -31.61 12.72
N GLN A 32 -1.63 -31.87 14.01
CA GLN A 32 -2.61 -32.84 14.49
C GLN A 32 -3.86 -32.14 15.00
N PHE A 33 -3.68 -30.99 15.66
CA PHE A 33 -4.75 -30.22 16.27
C PHE A 33 -5.80 -29.73 15.25
N TYR A 34 -5.36 -29.10 14.17
CA TYR A 34 -6.28 -28.53 13.19
C TYR A 34 -7.07 -29.61 12.40
N PRO A 35 -6.46 -30.73 11.98
CA PRO A 35 -7.22 -31.86 11.45
C PRO A 35 -8.26 -32.40 12.43
N ALA A 36 -7.90 -32.59 13.70
CA ALA A 36 -8.83 -33.04 14.72
C ALA A 36 -9.99 -32.05 14.93
N LEU A 37 -9.73 -30.73 14.86
CA LEU A 37 -10.76 -29.70 14.91
C LEU A 37 -11.72 -29.79 13.71
N VAL A 38 -11.18 -29.97 12.52
CA VAL A 38 -11.98 -30.13 11.29
C VAL A 38 -12.86 -31.37 11.38
N GLU A 39 -12.32 -32.49 11.84
CA GLU A 39 -13.06 -33.74 12.03
C GLU A 39 -14.18 -33.56 13.07
N ALA A 40 -13.89 -32.93 14.21
CA ALA A 40 -14.88 -32.66 15.24
C ALA A 40 -16.01 -31.75 14.74
N LEU A 41 -15.69 -30.67 14.02
CA LEU A 41 -16.69 -29.76 13.44
C LEU A 41 -17.59 -30.48 12.42
N ARG A 42 -17.01 -31.35 11.57
CA ARG A 42 -17.76 -32.16 10.61
C ARG A 42 -18.68 -33.17 11.31
N ALA A 43 -18.17 -33.89 12.30
CA ALA A 43 -18.95 -34.86 13.08
C ALA A 43 -20.15 -34.20 13.78
N GLU A 44 -19.97 -32.97 14.26
CA GLU A 44 -21.01 -32.18 14.93
C GLU A 44 -21.90 -31.39 13.95
N ARG A 45 -21.69 -31.53 12.64
CA ARG A 45 -22.42 -30.79 11.58
C ARG A 45 -22.42 -29.27 11.77
N GLN A 46 -21.36 -28.73 12.36
CA GLN A 46 -21.22 -27.30 12.53
C GLN A 46 -20.81 -26.66 11.20
N SER A 47 -21.51 -25.59 10.82
CA SER A 47 -21.10 -24.78 9.67
C SER A 47 -19.74 -24.14 9.96
N VAL A 48 -18.85 -24.12 8.98
CA VAL A 48 -17.57 -23.40 9.07
C VAL A 48 -17.76 -21.89 8.86
N GLY A 49 -18.90 -21.46 8.34
CA GLY A 49 -19.14 -20.07 7.95
C GLY A 49 -18.98 -19.06 9.09
N TRP A 50 -19.37 -19.40 10.32
CA TRP A 50 -19.22 -18.52 11.49
C TRP A 50 -17.76 -18.37 11.95
N GLN A 51 -16.88 -19.28 11.54
CA GLN A 51 -15.45 -19.25 11.87
C GLN A 51 -14.64 -18.38 10.90
N LEU A 52 -15.18 -18.03 9.73
CA LEU A 52 -14.45 -17.33 8.66
C LEU A 52 -13.80 -16.02 9.13
N HIS A 53 -14.48 -15.30 10.02
CA HIS A 53 -14.02 -14.02 10.56
C HIS A 53 -13.44 -14.12 11.96
N ARG A 54 -13.37 -15.32 12.53
CA ARG A 54 -12.77 -15.55 13.84
C ARG A 54 -11.27 -15.82 13.66
N ARG A 55 -10.43 -15.21 14.51
CA ARG A 55 -8.98 -15.42 14.48
C ARG A 55 -8.67 -16.80 15.09
N ILE A 56 -8.68 -17.82 14.24
CA ILE A 56 -8.53 -19.24 14.66
C ILE A 56 -7.32 -19.93 14.03
N LEU A 57 -6.77 -19.40 12.93
CA LEU A 57 -5.60 -19.99 12.27
C LEU A 57 -4.33 -19.36 12.86
N TYR A 58 -3.32 -20.17 13.17
CA TYR A 58 -2.04 -19.70 13.64
C TYR A 58 -1.04 -19.73 12.48
N VAL A 59 -0.61 -18.56 12.01
CA VAL A 59 0.27 -18.37 10.85
C VAL A 59 1.28 -17.28 11.18
N ASP A 60 2.56 -17.53 10.90
CA ASP A 60 3.65 -16.57 11.12
C ASP A 60 3.61 -15.91 12.51
N ASP A 61 3.53 -16.74 13.55
CA ASP A 61 3.47 -16.36 14.97
C ASP A 61 2.25 -15.51 15.37
N ALA A 62 1.18 -15.51 14.56
CA ALA A 62 -0.02 -14.74 14.83
C ALA A 62 -1.31 -15.52 14.56
N TYR A 63 -2.34 -15.22 15.35
CA TYR A 63 -3.70 -15.67 15.04
C TYR A 63 -4.33 -14.80 13.96
N VAL A 64 -4.77 -15.42 12.88
CA VAL A 64 -5.40 -14.78 11.72
C VAL A 64 -6.75 -15.41 11.42
N THR A 65 -7.59 -14.68 10.68
CA THR A 65 -8.88 -15.19 10.24
C THR A 65 -8.71 -16.10 9.02
N PRO A 66 -9.52 -17.16 8.85
CA PRO A 66 -9.54 -17.92 7.61
C PRO A 66 -9.80 -17.04 6.39
N PHE A 67 -10.67 -16.04 6.50
CA PHE A 67 -10.99 -15.11 5.42
C PHE A 67 -9.78 -14.36 4.84
N GLN A 68 -8.77 -14.06 5.68
CA GLN A 68 -7.55 -13.34 5.32
C GLN A 68 -6.39 -14.27 4.93
N CYS A 69 -6.51 -15.58 5.18
CA CYS A 69 -5.43 -16.54 5.00
C CYS A 69 -5.50 -17.23 3.64
N LEU A 70 -4.35 -17.31 2.98
CA LEU A 70 -4.17 -18.06 1.74
C LEU A 70 -3.49 -19.41 2.04
N ALA A 71 -4.25 -20.49 1.95
CA ALA A 71 -3.74 -21.86 2.09
C ALA A 71 -3.49 -22.44 0.70
N SER A 72 -2.30 -22.19 0.14
CA SER A 72 -2.00 -22.55 -1.24
C SER A 72 -0.52 -22.90 -1.44
N ALA A 73 -0.27 -24.04 -2.08
CA ALA A 73 1.09 -24.42 -2.51
C ALA A 73 1.64 -23.50 -3.62
N ARG A 74 0.76 -22.81 -4.36
CA ARG A 74 1.11 -21.98 -5.52
C ARG A 74 0.74 -20.50 -5.33
N ALA A 75 0.71 -20.04 -4.08
CA ALA A 75 0.49 -18.63 -3.77
C ALA A 75 1.50 -17.72 -4.50
N PRO A 76 1.04 -16.63 -5.17
CA PRO A 76 1.93 -15.64 -5.78
C PRO A 76 2.97 -15.12 -4.79
N LYS A 77 4.23 -14.98 -5.24
CA LYS A 77 5.34 -14.56 -4.37
C LYS A 77 5.16 -13.14 -3.84
N CYS A 78 4.58 -12.26 -4.66
CA CYS A 78 4.22 -10.90 -4.27
C CYS A 78 3.35 -10.83 -2.99
N LEU A 79 2.54 -11.86 -2.73
CA LEU A 79 1.63 -11.89 -1.59
C LEU A 79 2.29 -12.34 -0.28
N TRP A 80 3.44 -13.01 -0.32
CA TRP A 80 4.03 -13.69 0.86
C TRP A 80 4.40 -12.76 2.00
N GLY A 81 4.68 -11.48 1.72
CA GLY A 81 5.01 -10.50 2.75
C GLY A 81 3.82 -9.67 3.26
N ALA A 82 2.66 -9.78 2.60
CA ALA A 82 1.51 -8.92 2.83
C ALA A 82 0.28 -9.66 3.36
N VAL A 83 0.15 -10.95 3.06
CA VAL A 83 -0.94 -11.77 3.57
C VAL A 83 -0.40 -13.03 4.24
N PRO A 84 -1.11 -13.58 5.24
CA PRO A 84 -0.76 -14.86 5.83
C PRO A 84 -0.88 -15.98 4.78
N VAL A 85 0.24 -16.62 4.45
CA VAL A 85 0.29 -17.70 3.46
C VAL A 85 0.76 -18.98 4.10
N TYR A 86 -0.06 -20.02 4.06
CA TYR A 86 0.35 -21.37 4.45
C TYR A 86 0.46 -22.27 3.22
N ARG A 87 1.56 -23.04 3.11
CA ARG A 87 1.88 -23.80 1.89
C ARG A 87 1.85 -25.30 2.13
N GLY A 88 0.85 -25.96 1.55
CA GLY A 88 0.78 -27.41 1.38
C GLY A 88 0.76 -28.25 2.67
N GLY A 89 0.58 -29.56 2.48
CA GLY A 89 0.52 -30.53 3.57
C GLY A 89 -0.79 -30.52 4.35
N VAL A 90 -0.86 -31.40 5.35
CA VAL A 90 -2.05 -31.69 6.15
C VAL A 90 -2.61 -30.42 6.82
N LEU A 91 -1.74 -29.50 7.24
CA LEU A 91 -2.18 -28.26 7.87
C LEU A 91 -2.81 -27.28 6.88
N ALA A 92 -2.32 -27.20 5.63
CA ALA A 92 -2.97 -26.42 4.59
C ALA A 92 -4.37 -26.98 4.26
N ASP A 93 -4.51 -28.30 4.19
CA ASP A 93 -5.80 -28.95 3.95
C ASP A 93 -6.80 -28.66 5.07
N ALA A 94 -6.32 -28.66 6.33
CA ALA A 94 -7.13 -28.28 7.47
C ALA A 94 -7.53 -26.79 7.42
N TYR A 95 -6.63 -25.89 7.02
CA TYR A 95 -6.93 -24.47 6.88
C TYR A 95 -7.95 -24.21 5.77
N LEU A 96 -7.83 -24.91 4.63
CA LEU A 96 -8.82 -24.89 3.57
C LEU A 96 -10.19 -25.36 4.08
N ALA A 97 -10.22 -26.46 4.85
CA ALA A 97 -11.45 -26.96 5.45
C ALA A 97 -12.06 -25.99 6.49
N LEU A 98 -11.24 -25.13 7.11
CA LEU A 98 -11.67 -24.06 8.01
C LEU A 98 -12.02 -22.75 7.28
N GLY A 99 -11.93 -22.73 5.95
CA GLY A 99 -12.38 -21.63 5.11
C GLY A 99 -11.28 -20.68 4.61
N ALA A 100 -10.00 -21.04 4.75
CA ALA A 100 -8.91 -20.36 4.08
C ALA A 100 -9.06 -20.45 2.56
N ALA A 101 -8.54 -19.45 1.85
CA ALA A 101 -8.65 -19.42 0.39
C ALA A 101 -7.55 -20.27 -0.28
N PRO A 102 -7.85 -21.07 -1.32
CA PRO A 102 -6.84 -21.78 -2.11
C PRO A 102 -6.21 -20.89 -3.20
N ILE A 103 -6.88 -19.81 -3.56
CA ILE A 103 -6.50 -18.85 -4.61
C ILE A 103 -6.72 -17.45 -4.05
N ALA A 104 -5.83 -16.52 -4.41
CA ALA A 104 -5.96 -15.12 -4.00
C ALA A 104 -7.28 -14.53 -4.52
N ARG A 105 -7.98 -13.84 -3.61
CA ARG A 105 -9.24 -13.13 -3.83
C ARG A 105 -9.02 -11.65 -3.55
N ASP A 106 -10.01 -10.81 -3.87
CA ASP A 106 -9.92 -9.35 -3.74
C ASP A 106 -9.43 -8.90 -2.36
N GLN A 107 -9.90 -9.50 -1.26
CA GLN A 107 -9.41 -9.12 0.07
C GLN A 107 -7.89 -9.33 0.27
N HIS A 108 -7.30 -10.33 -0.40
CA HIS A 108 -5.86 -10.60 -0.32
C HIS A 108 -5.07 -9.59 -1.15
N TRP A 109 -5.62 -9.20 -2.30
CA TRP A 109 -5.04 -8.16 -3.14
C TRP A 109 -5.16 -6.78 -2.50
N THR A 110 -6.30 -6.47 -1.87
CA THR A 110 -6.49 -5.25 -1.08
C THR A 110 -5.47 -5.16 0.03
N ALA A 111 -5.31 -6.24 0.84
CA ALA A 111 -4.28 -6.29 1.87
C ALA A 111 -2.85 -6.12 1.32
N PHE A 112 -2.56 -6.65 0.13
CA PHE A 112 -1.29 -6.41 -0.55
C PHE A 112 -1.06 -4.95 -0.94
N PHE A 113 -2.06 -4.28 -1.51
CA PHE A 113 -1.93 -2.86 -1.88
C PHE A 113 -1.87 -1.95 -0.66
N GLU A 114 -2.63 -2.25 0.39
CA GLU A 114 -2.52 -1.56 1.68
C GLU A 114 -1.14 -1.74 2.32
N TRP A 115 -0.55 -2.92 2.18
CA TRP A 115 0.82 -3.17 2.62
C TRP A 115 1.83 -2.32 1.84
N ILE A 116 1.70 -2.21 0.50
CA ILE A 116 2.52 -1.32 -0.33
C ILE A 116 2.36 0.13 0.13
N ASP A 117 1.13 0.60 0.33
CA ASP A 117 0.83 1.95 0.80
C ASP A 117 1.47 2.22 2.17
N ALA A 118 1.36 1.29 3.12
CA ALA A 118 2.01 1.39 4.42
C ALA A 118 3.55 1.46 4.29
N ARG A 119 4.14 0.72 3.35
CA ARG A 119 5.59 0.81 3.08
C ARG A 119 5.97 2.16 2.49
N ALA A 120 5.19 2.66 1.53
CA ALA A 120 5.42 3.95 0.91
C ALA A 120 5.32 5.10 1.92
N LYS A 121 4.36 5.05 2.85
CA LYS A 121 4.18 6.03 3.93
C LYS A 121 5.37 6.08 4.91
N ARG A 122 6.16 5.02 5.03
CA ARG A 122 7.40 5.02 5.83
C ARG A 122 8.56 5.72 5.12
N SER A 123 8.47 5.90 3.80
CA SER A 123 9.46 6.61 3.01
C SER A 123 9.06 8.08 2.88
N ALA A 124 9.97 9.00 3.22
CA ALA A 124 9.72 10.44 3.10
C ALA A 124 9.39 10.86 1.66
N THR A 125 9.91 10.12 0.68
CA THR A 125 9.71 10.37 -0.76
C THR A 125 8.70 9.43 -1.39
N ALA A 126 8.06 8.56 -0.61
CA ALA A 126 7.19 7.48 -1.11
C ALA A 126 7.87 6.58 -2.17
N THR A 127 9.20 6.50 -2.16
CA THR A 127 9.96 5.67 -3.10
C THR A 127 10.01 4.24 -2.59
N LEU A 128 9.68 3.29 -3.46
CA LEU A 128 9.79 1.86 -3.18
C LEU A 128 11.19 1.31 -3.50
N THR A 129 11.62 0.31 -2.73
CA THR A 129 12.83 -0.46 -3.02
C THR A 129 12.70 -1.23 -4.34
N ALA A 130 13.83 -1.64 -4.93
CA ALA A 130 13.82 -2.46 -6.14
C ALA A 130 12.99 -3.75 -5.99
N THR A 131 13.09 -4.40 -4.82
CA THR A 131 12.31 -5.58 -4.49
C THR A 131 10.81 -5.29 -4.48
N GLU A 132 10.37 -4.24 -3.77
CA GLU A 132 8.95 -3.87 -3.69
C GLU A 132 8.35 -3.49 -5.04
N ARG A 133 9.10 -2.74 -5.87
CA ARG A 133 8.70 -2.45 -7.25
C ARG A 133 8.50 -3.74 -8.05
N GLY A 134 9.40 -4.71 -7.89
CA GLY A 134 9.28 -6.03 -8.50
C GLY A 134 8.00 -6.77 -8.07
N LEU A 135 7.67 -6.76 -6.78
CA LEU A 135 6.44 -7.38 -6.25
C LEU A 135 5.18 -6.67 -6.77
N LEU A 136 5.20 -5.34 -6.85
CA LEU A 136 4.07 -4.55 -7.34
C LEU A 136 3.81 -4.78 -8.84
N LEU A 137 4.87 -4.78 -9.66
CA LEU A 137 4.79 -5.14 -11.08
C LEU A 137 4.33 -6.59 -11.29
N GLU A 138 4.75 -7.51 -10.42
CA GLU A 138 4.28 -8.89 -10.43
C GLU A 138 2.77 -8.97 -10.17
N ALA A 139 2.24 -8.16 -9.26
CA ALA A 139 0.82 -8.08 -8.94
C ALA A 139 0.00 -7.52 -10.13
N TYR A 140 0.46 -6.44 -10.76
CA TYR A 140 -0.22 -5.86 -11.93
C TYR A 140 -0.38 -6.82 -13.10
N ARG A 141 0.58 -7.74 -13.29
CA ARG A 141 0.49 -8.76 -14.35
C ARG A 141 -0.58 -9.83 -14.07
N ARG A 142 -1.08 -9.91 -12.84
CA ARG A 142 -2.04 -10.94 -12.40
C ARG A 142 -3.47 -10.45 -12.28
N ILE A 143 -3.66 -9.15 -12.11
CA ILE A 143 -4.98 -8.54 -11.93
C ILE A 143 -5.27 -7.59 -13.09
N SER A 144 -6.52 -7.54 -13.53
CA SER A 144 -6.96 -6.67 -14.63
C SER A 144 -7.30 -5.24 -14.19
N GLY A 145 -7.20 -4.94 -12.89
CA GLY A 145 -7.55 -3.65 -12.30
C GLY A 145 -7.44 -3.71 -10.76
N PRO A 146 -7.64 -2.57 -10.07
CA PRO A 146 -7.64 -2.56 -8.61
C PRO A 146 -8.76 -3.45 -8.04
N PRO A 147 -8.52 -4.13 -6.91
CA PRO A 147 -9.54 -4.95 -6.26
C PRO A 147 -10.68 -4.07 -5.74
N GLU A 148 -11.88 -4.66 -5.67
CA GLU A 148 -13.05 -3.97 -5.13
C GLU A 148 -12.82 -3.57 -3.66
N GLY A 149 -13.14 -2.33 -3.33
CA GLY A 149 -12.98 -1.79 -1.97
C GLY A 149 -11.58 -1.24 -1.64
N LEU A 150 -10.62 -1.22 -2.57
CA LEU A 150 -9.37 -0.49 -2.36
C LEU A 150 -9.64 1.02 -2.27
N SER A 151 -9.10 1.67 -1.23
CA SER A 151 -9.26 3.12 -1.07
C SER A 151 -8.60 3.89 -2.21
N ASP A 152 -9.32 4.89 -2.76
CA ASP A 152 -8.78 5.84 -3.74
C ASP A 152 -7.56 6.62 -3.21
N THR A 153 -7.39 6.69 -1.89
CA THR A 153 -6.27 7.36 -1.22
C THR A 153 -5.06 6.45 -0.98
N ALA A 154 -5.19 5.14 -1.16
CA ALA A 154 -4.08 4.21 -1.00
C ALA A 154 -3.04 4.44 -2.10
N LYS A 155 -1.75 4.46 -1.75
CA LYS A 155 -0.65 4.62 -2.70
C LYS A 155 -0.24 3.28 -3.29
N TRP A 156 -0.66 3.05 -4.52
CA TRP A 156 -0.39 1.79 -5.21
C TRP A 156 -0.07 1.94 -6.70
N LEU A 157 -0.15 3.15 -7.28
CA LEU A 157 0.19 3.42 -8.68
C LEU A 157 1.68 3.74 -8.81
N LEU A 158 2.43 2.89 -9.50
CA LEU A 158 3.88 3.01 -9.63
C LEU A 158 4.28 3.98 -10.75
N SER A 159 5.19 4.91 -10.46
CA SER A 159 5.81 5.80 -11.44
C SER A 159 7.06 5.22 -12.09
N ASP A 160 7.49 5.83 -13.20
CA ASP A 160 8.78 5.56 -13.87
C ASP A 160 9.99 5.72 -12.92
N ARG A 161 9.93 6.70 -12.01
CA ARG A 161 10.93 7.00 -10.98
C ARG A 161 10.86 6.06 -9.77
N GLY A 162 9.88 5.16 -9.71
CA GLY A 162 9.72 4.19 -8.63
C GLY A 162 9.05 4.76 -7.37
N THR A 163 8.38 5.91 -7.47
CA THR A 163 7.48 6.43 -6.44
C THR A 163 6.09 5.84 -6.61
N VAL A 164 5.29 5.78 -5.53
CA VAL A 164 3.90 5.34 -5.61
C VAL A 164 2.91 6.43 -5.26
N HIS A 165 1.79 6.40 -5.97
CA HIS A 165 0.75 7.42 -5.96
C HIS A 165 -0.64 6.82 -5.75
N SER A 166 -1.58 7.67 -5.33
CA SER A 166 -2.99 7.29 -5.17
C SER A 166 -3.83 7.70 -6.37
N LEU A 167 -5.02 7.10 -6.51
CA LEU A 167 -5.97 7.51 -7.56
C LEU A 167 -6.45 8.95 -7.35
N THR A 168 -6.58 9.40 -6.10
CA THR A 168 -6.90 10.79 -5.78
C THR A 168 -5.80 11.75 -6.27
N GLU A 169 -4.52 11.42 -6.04
CA GLU A 169 -3.40 12.24 -6.52
C GLU A 169 -3.38 12.34 -8.06
N LEU A 170 -3.72 11.25 -8.75
CA LEU A 170 -3.84 11.22 -10.20
C LEU A 170 -5.02 12.08 -10.71
N ARG A 171 -6.19 11.96 -10.09
CA ARG A 171 -7.41 12.71 -10.50
C ARG A 171 -7.32 14.21 -10.25
N GLU A 172 -6.53 14.62 -9.28
CA GLU A 172 -6.33 16.04 -8.94
C GLU A 172 -5.20 16.69 -9.76
N ASP A 173 -4.74 16.06 -10.84
CA ASP A 173 -3.61 16.48 -11.68
C ASP A 173 -2.32 16.78 -10.89
N ARG A 174 -2.23 16.25 -9.65
CA ARG A 174 -1.01 16.36 -8.84
C ARG A 174 0.10 15.46 -9.37
N PHE A 175 -0.23 14.59 -10.32
CA PHE A 175 0.71 13.68 -10.95
C PHE A 175 0.31 13.39 -12.40
N LEU A 176 0.70 14.27 -13.31
CA LEU A 176 0.85 13.94 -14.72
C LEU A 176 2.32 13.56 -14.92
N GLU A 177 2.61 12.28 -15.16
CA GLU A 177 3.90 11.95 -15.76
C GLU A 177 3.99 12.70 -17.08
N ASN A 178 5.10 13.41 -17.26
CA ASN A 178 5.27 14.28 -18.40
C ASN A 178 5.64 13.38 -19.59
N ASP A 179 4.64 12.81 -20.27
CA ASP A 179 4.79 11.79 -21.33
C ASP A 179 5.78 12.20 -22.43
N PHE A 180 6.03 13.51 -22.58
CA PHE A 180 7.02 14.07 -23.50
C PHE A 180 7.87 15.13 -22.78
N PRO A 181 8.87 14.70 -21.99
CA PRO A 181 9.67 15.62 -21.20
C PRO A 181 10.43 16.61 -22.11
N GLU A 182 10.87 16.19 -23.30
CA GLU A 182 11.54 17.04 -24.28
C GLU A 182 10.60 18.12 -24.84
N LEU A 183 9.33 17.77 -25.09
CA LEU A 183 8.33 18.72 -25.58
C LEU A 183 7.97 19.74 -24.50
N ALA A 184 7.81 19.29 -23.26
CA ALA A 184 7.54 20.18 -22.14
C ALA A 184 8.71 21.15 -21.86
N GLU A 185 9.96 20.67 -21.94
CA GLU A 185 11.14 21.54 -21.83
C GLU A 185 11.25 22.50 -23.01
N ALA A 186 10.98 22.04 -24.24
CA ALA A 186 10.92 22.91 -25.42
C ALA A 186 9.84 24.01 -25.29
N LEU A 187 8.67 23.68 -24.74
CA LEU A 187 7.59 24.64 -24.49
C LEU A 187 7.93 25.63 -23.37
N LYS A 188 8.58 25.20 -22.28
CA LYS A 188 9.08 26.10 -21.22
C LYS A 188 10.13 27.07 -21.77
N ALA A 189 11.10 26.58 -22.54
CA ALA A 189 12.13 27.40 -23.18
C ALA A 189 11.53 28.39 -24.18
N ALA A 190 10.54 27.96 -24.97
CA ALA A 190 9.80 28.83 -25.85
C ALA A 190 9.06 29.92 -25.05
N ALA A 191 8.28 29.55 -24.02
CA ALA A 191 7.53 30.49 -23.19
C ALA A 191 8.43 31.55 -22.52
N ALA A 192 9.62 31.16 -22.04
CA ALA A 192 10.63 32.08 -21.53
C ALA A 192 11.12 33.06 -22.61
N ARG A 193 11.34 32.60 -23.84
CA ARG A 193 11.66 33.46 -25.00
C ARG A 193 10.52 34.44 -25.31
N TRP A 194 9.27 34.00 -25.29
CA TRP A 194 8.11 34.88 -25.53
C TRP A 194 7.95 35.95 -24.44
N ARG A 195 8.21 35.60 -23.17
CA ARG A 195 8.21 36.56 -22.06
C ARG A 195 9.35 37.57 -22.15
N SER A 196 10.56 37.12 -22.53
CA SER A 196 11.72 38.00 -22.74
C SER A 196 11.54 38.98 -23.92
N ARG A 197 10.74 38.60 -24.93
CA ARG A 197 10.37 39.48 -26.06
C ARG A 197 9.27 40.50 -25.73
N ARG A 198 8.52 40.31 -24.65
CA ARG A 198 7.46 41.22 -24.18
C ARG A 198 7.90 42.18 -23.07
N ALA A 199 9.14 42.10 -22.59
CA ALA A 199 9.67 43.13 -21.69
C ALA A 199 9.75 44.47 -22.44
N PRO A 200 9.08 45.54 -21.97
CA PRO A 200 9.20 46.85 -22.59
C PRO A 200 10.65 47.30 -22.49
N ARG A 201 11.23 47.74 -23.62
CA ARG A 201 12.48 48.48 -23.64
C ARG A 201 12.31 49.72 -22.77
N GLN A 202 12.74 49.68 -21.51
CA GLN A 202 13.10 50.90 -20.81
C GLN A 202 14.34 51.46 -21.51
N ARG A 203 14.10 52.38 -22.44
CA ARG A 203 15.16 53.22 -22.99
C ARG A 203 15.65 54.14 -21.89
N GLU A 204 16.96 54.04 -21.69
CA GLU A 204 17.87 54.98 -21.06
C GLU A 204 17.37 56.44 -21.12
N ALA A 205 17.22 57.06 -19.95
CA ALA A 205 17.39 58.49 -19.77
C ALA A 205 18.58 58.68 -18.82
N SER A 206 19.78 58.59 -19.38
CA SER A 206 20.99 59.11 -18.75
C SER A 206 21.07 60.59 -19.14
N ILE A 207 20.61 61.47 -18.26
CA ILE A 207 20.96 62.90 -18.32
C ILE A 207 22.07 63.10 -17.30
N ALA A 208 23.28 63.30 -17.83
CA ALA A 208 24.44 63.77 -17.10
C ALA A 208 24.14 65.15 -16.49
N CYS A 209 24.40 65.31 -15.20
CA CYS A 209 24.53 66.63 -14.58
C CYS A 209 25.77 66.60 -13.69
N CYS A 210 26.92 66.98 -14.28
CA CYS A 210 28.12 67.35 -13.53
C CYS A 210 28.06 68.84 -13.18
N ALA A 211 28.13 69.11 -11.87
CA ALA A 211 28.81 70.21 -11.17
C ALA A 211 28.70 71.66 -11.70
N CYS A 212 28.16 72.54 -10.84
CA CYS A 212 28.89 73.68 -10.25
C CYS A 212 28.01 74.46 -9.24
N THR A 213 28.43 74.47 -7.98
CA THR A 213 28.19 75.55 -6.98
C THR A 213 29.52 76.34 -6.82
N PRO A 214 29.62 77.46 -6.08
CA PRO A 214 28.63 78.42 -5.54
C PRO A 214 29.00 79.91 -5.81
N SER A 215 28.22 80.81 -5.19
CA SER A 215 28.66 82.06 -4.54
C SER A 215 28.33 83.43 -5.17
N ALA A 216 27.45 84.13 -4.46
CA ALA A 216 27.53 85.52 -3.99
C ALA A 216 27.64 86.69 -4.99
N MET A 217 26.64 87.60 -4.94
CA MET A 217 26.77 89.02 -4.50
C MET A 217 25.65 89.89 -5.10
N SER A 218 24.78 90.35 -4.21
CA SER A 218 24.55 91.76 -3.89
C SER A 218 24.52 92.82 -5.02
N ALA A 219 23.39 93.53 -5.04
CA ALA A 219 23.22 94.98 -5.11
C ALA A 219 22.68 95.62 -6.40
N ALA A 220 21.57 96.34 -6.16
CA ALA A 220 21.27 97.72 -6.55
C ALA A 220 20.39 98.01 -7.79
N ARG A 221 19.21 98.57 -7.46
CA ARG A 221 18.55 99.79 -7.99
C ARG A 221 18.54 100.03 -9.50
N VAL A 222 17.33 100.23 -10.04
CA VAL A 222 16.70 101.51 -10.50
C VAL A 222 15.23 101.12 -10.83
N GLY A 223 14.17 101.78 -10.38
CA GLY A 223 13.98 103.00 -9.60
C GLY A 223 12.57 103.05 -9.01
#